data_AF-A0A4E0RJD3-F1
#
_entry.id   AF-A0A4E0RJD3-F1
#
_cell.length_a   1.000
_cell.length_b   1.000
_cell.length_c   1.000
_cell.angle_alpha   90.00
_cell.angle_beta   90.00
_cell.angle_gamma   90.00
#
_symmetry.space_group_name_H-M   'P 1'
#
loop_
_entity.id
_entity.type
_entity.pdbx_description
1 polymer ?
#
loop_
_entity_poly.entity_id
_entity_poly.type
_entity_poly.pdbx_seq_one_letter_code
_entity_poly.pdbx_strand_id
1 'polypeptide(L)'
;MLQYEMPKVVIVQHRFVATLNRILQAIIILYFFIFAMWWEKAYQRFDRALSGVRFEVNGMVYTRILGNNKNPDIVLDSADYFIVPNEVNGFFLMTRLSAMTVQQLGECAEARDVEDARCFEDRHCRAGYIGGQSLLSPTRELPTDWITDIDADAHGIFTGECRKSTKTCEIFGWCPVQEDLDTLHAGSFKRNQTRHREDDTRETEFDVFEPLYGILNLTISIQNMIEFPLFKVSRYNILPWMTREYLLSCTYRPNDRRDRYCPNFRIRDVFFLAGANAHRITRHGGVIAITIDWKCNLDVSLEFCQPRYGFLHLDGKESVQFDELGPGEGWCMNFARRLGNSLPFRSGAEEPKRLLYKVNGIKFLIRVTGEAGKFNLFVFTMSFGSNLALLSLATIICDFILFHFTKKRTLYTRATHDVFLESKTALAYTPKIILDSISRKKDWSFQK
;
A
#
# COMPACT_ATOMS: atom_id res chain seq x y z
N MET A 1 -4.11 -33.73 -53.98
CA MET A 1 -2.68 -33.90 -54.34
C MET A 1 -1.87 -33.28 -53.22
N LEU A 2 -1.06 -34.07 -52.49
CA LEU A 2 -0.19 -33.52 -51.44
C LEU A 2 1.04 -32.93 -52.13
N GLN A 3 1.01 -31.62 -52.41
CA GLN A 3 2.16 -30.87 -52.93
C GLN A 3 2.92 -30.25 -51.76
N TYR A 4 4.24 -30.40 -51.76
CA TYR A 4 5.14 -29.85 -50.74
C TYR A 4 6.25 -29.05 -51.44
N GLU A 5 6.38 -27.78 -51.08
CA GLU A 5 7.37 -26.87 -51.64
C GLU A 5 8.52 -26.66 -50.64
N MET A 6 9.77 -26.87 -51.09
CA MET A 6 10.97 -26.54 -50.33
C MET A 6 11.70 -25.37 -51.00
N PRO A 7 12.16 -24.36 -50.23
CA PRO A 7 13.01 -23.31 -50.79
C PRO A 7 14.35 -23.88 -51.22
N LYS A 8 14.82 -23.52 -52.42
CA LYS A 8 16.21 -23.78 -52.83
C LYS A 8 17.14 -22.90 -51.99
N VAL A 9 18.17 -23.51 -51.38
CA VAL A 9 19.11 -22.82 -50.48
C VAL A 9 20.52 -22.80 -51.06
N VAL A 10 21.26 -21.71 -50.80
CA VAL A 10 22.68 -21.57 -51.17
C VAL A 10 23.55 -21.94 -49.98
N ILE A 11 24.39 -22.97 -50.13
CA ILE A 11 25.33 -23.39 -49.09
C ILE A 11 26.65 -22.63 -49.28
N VAL A 12 26.91 -21.67 -48.41
CA VAL A 12 28.13 -20.84 -48.47
C VAL A 12 29.23 -21.45 -47.60
N GLN A 13 30.31 -21.93 -48.24
CA GLN A 13 31.48 -22.46 -47.54
C GLN A 13 32.49 -21.35 -47.20
N HIS A 14 32.17 -20.55 -46.17
CA HIS A 14 33.07 -19.50 -45.67
C HIS A 14 33.31 -19.65 -44.17
N ARG A 15 34.56 -19.96 -43.76
CA ARG A 15 34.89 -20.29 -42.35
C ARG A 15 34.50 -19.20 -41.35
N PHE A 16 34.81 -17.93 -41.63
CA PHE A 16 34.48 -16.83 -40.72
C PHE A 16 32.97 -16.65 -40.49
N VAL A 17 32.17 -16.57 -41.57
CA VAL A 17 30.70 -16.42 -41.48
C VAL A 17 30.07 -17.66 -40.85
N ALA A 18 30.57 -18.86 -41.14
CA ALA A 18 30.11 -20.09 -40.51
C ALA A 18 30.37 -20.10 -39.00
N THR A 19 31.57 -19.72 -38.56
CA THR A 19 31.91 -19.58 -37.13
C THR A 19 31.05 -18.51 -36.47
N LEU A 20 30.86 -17.36 -37.11
CA LEU A 20 30.01 -16.28 -36.60
C LEU A 20 28.56 -16.72 -36.42
N ASN A 21 27.98 -17.41 -37.40
CA ASN A 21 26.61 -17.92 -37.31
C ASN A 21 26.46 -18.90 -36.14
N ARG A 22 27.42 -19.82 -35.96
CA ARG A 22 27.40 -20.75 -34.82
C ARG A 22 27.55 -20.06 -33.48
N ILE A 23 28.37 -19.02 -33.38
CA ILE A 23 28.52 -18.20 -32.16
C ILE A 23 27.21 -17.46 -31.85
N LEU A 24 26.61 -16.79 -32.83
CA LEU A 24 25.33 -16.10 -32.64
C LEU A 24 24.22 -17.05 -32.21
N GLN A 25 24.11 -18.22 -32.85
CA GLN A 25 23.19 -19.28 -32.43
C GLN A 25 23.44 -19.72 -30.99
N ALA A 26 24.70 -19.95 -30.61
CA ALA A 26 25.06 -20.34 -29.25
C ALA A 26 24.70 -19.26 -28.22
N ILE A 27 24.91 -17.98 -28.53
CA ILE A 27 24.52 -16.85 -27.66
C ILE A 27 23.01 -16.79 -27.48
N ILE A 28 22.23 -16.93 -28.56
CA ILE A 28 20.76 -16.90 -28.49
C ILE A 28 20.23 -18.09 -27.69
N ILE A 29 20.79 -19.29 -27.90
CA ILE A 29 20.43 -20.49 -27.15
C ILE A 29 20.77 -20.31 -25.65
N LEU A 30 21.95 -19.75 -25.35
CA LEU A 30 22.37 -19.47 -23.98
C LEU A 30 21.42 -18.48 -23.30
N TYR A 31 21.07 -17.39 -23.99
CA TYR A 31 20.07 -16.43 -23.53
C TYR A 31 18.72 -17.10 -23.24
N PHE A 32 18.24 -17.96 -24.14
CA PHE A 32 16.98 -18.67 -23.95
C PHE A 32 16.99 -19.55 -22.70
N PHE A 33 18.01 -20.40 -22.54
CA PHE A 33 18.05 -21.33 -21.40
C PHE A 33 18.34 -20.65 -20.06
N ILE A 34 19.20 -19.63 -20.03
CA ILE A 34 19.58 -18.96 -18.77
C ILE A 34 18.58 -17.88 -18.41
N PHE A 35 18.31 -16.94 -19.31
CA PHE A 35 17.47 -15.79 -19.00
C PHE A 35 15.98 -16.17 -19.08
N ALA A 36 15.51 -16.64 -20.22
CA ALA A 36 14.06 -16.88 -20.39
C ALA A 36 13.57 -18.09 -19.57
N MET A 37 14.29 -19.21 -19.63
CA MET A 37 13.88 -20.44 -18.95
C MET A 37 14.25 -20.45 -17.47
N TRP A 38 15.50 -20.15 -17.10
CA TRP A 38 15.92 -20.27 -15.70
C TRP A 38 15.58 -19.03 -14.85
N TRP A 39 15.86 -17.82 -15.35
CA TRP A 39 15.65 -16.59 -14.59
C TRP A 39 14.18 -16.15 -14.54
N GLU A 40 13.55 -15.99 -15.72
CA GLU A 40 12.14 -15.56 -15.84
C GLU A 40 11.14 -16.70 -15.64
N LYS A 41 11.61 -17.96 -15.62
CA LYS A 41 10.75 -19.16 -15.48
C LYS A 41 9.59 -19.18 -16.48
N ALA A 42 9.87 -18.82 -17.74
CA ALA A 42 8.86 -18.72 -18.81
C ALA A 42 8.18 -20.05 -19.19
N TYR A 43 8.54 -21.16 -18.53
CA TYR A 43 7.87 -22.46 -18.62
C TYR A 43 6.74 -22.64 -17.61
N GLN A 44 6.64 -21.76 -16.61
CA GLN A 44 5.62 -21.80 -15.58
C GLN A 44 4.44 -20.92 -15.96
N ARG A 45 3.24 -21.38 -15.62
CA ARG A 45 2.06 -20.52 -15.51
C ARG A 45 2.02 -19.98 -14.09
N PHE A 46 1.73 -18.68 -13.96
CA PHE A 46 1.61 -18.01 -12.67
C PHE A 46 0.16 -17.78 -12.27
N ASP A 47 -0.10 -17.82 -10.97
CA ASP A 47 -1.39 -17.47 -10.35
C ASP A 47 -1.17 -16.51 -9.17
N ARG A 48 -2.13 -15.62 -8.95
CA ARG A 48 -2.12 -14.70 -7.80
C ARG A 48 -2.98 -15.27 -6.69
N ALA A 49 -2.48 -15.20 -5.47
CA ALA A 49 -3.20 -15.71 -4.31
C ALA A 49 -4.41 -14.84 -3.95
N LEU A 50 -5.51 -15.50 -3.56
CA LEU A 50 -6.52 -14.93 -2.68
C LEU A 50 -6.05 -15.08 -1.23
N SER A 51 -6.28 -14.07 -0.39
CA SER A 51 -5.79 -14.04 0.99
C SER A 51 -6.88 -13.74 2.00
N GLY A 52 -6.86 -14.44 3.13
CA GLY A 52 -7.61 -14.09 4.34
C GLY A 52 -6.65 -13.82 5.50
N VAL A 53 -6.96 -12.80 6.29
CA VAL A 53 -6.16 -12.41 7.46
C VAL A 53 -7.05 -12.33 8.68
N ARG A 54 -6.58 -12.88 9.78
CA ARG A 54 -7.12 -12.68 11.13
C ARG A 54 -5.98 -12.19 12.01
N PHE A 55 -6.24 -11.19 12.83
CA PHE A 55 -5.26 -10.63 13.75
C PHE A 55 -5.86 -10.51 15.15
N GLU A 56 -4.98 -10.51 16.14
CA GLU A 56 -5.32 -10.36 17.56
C GLU A 56 -4.18 -9.60 18.24
N VAL A 57 -4.53 -8.64 19.11
CA VAL A 57 -3.55 -7.85 19.87
C VAL A 57 -3.66 -8.23 21.34
N ASN A 58 -2.59 -8.81 21.87
CA ASN A 58 -2.54 -9.34 23.22
C ASN A 58 -1.77 -8.40 24.16
N GLY A 59 -2.36 -8.16 25.33
CA GLY A 59 -1.75 -7.49 26.48
C GLY A 59 -2.69 -6.47 27.13
N MET A 60 -2.17 -5.74 28.11
CA MET A 60 -2.91 -4.69 28.82
C MET A 60 -2.01 -3.48 29.00
N VAL A 61 -2.61 -2.30 29.02
CA VAL A 61 -1.90 -1.05 29.25
C VAL A 61 -2.61 -0.27 30.33
N TYR A 62 -1.84 0.31 31.24
CA TYR A 62 -2.37 1.23 32.23
C TYR A 62 -1.71 2.59 32.03
N THR A 63 -2.46 3.66 32.26
CA THR A 63 -1.91 5.01 32.29
C THR A 63 -2.44 5.75 33.49
N ARG A 64 -1.57 6.57 34.08
CA ARG A 64 -1.96 7.50 35.13
C ARG A 64 -2.22 8.84 34.47
N ILE A 65 -3.45 9.32 34.56
CA ILE A 65 -3.75 10.69 34.11
C ILE A 65 -3.04 11.63 35.07
N LEU A 66 -2.07 12.40 34.55
CA LEU A 66 -1.43 13.49 35.29
C LEU A 66 -2.43 14.64 35.38
N GLY A 67 -3.25 14.59 36.43
CA GLY A 67 -4.27 15.58 36.70
C GLY A 67 -4.67 15.55 38.16
N ASN A 68 -3.79 16.07 39.03
CA ASN A 68 -3.91 16.09 40.49
C ASN A 68 -4.09 14.68 41.11
N ASN A 69 -3.71 14.48 42.37
CA ASN A 69 -3.74 13.16 43.05
C ASN A 69 -5.17 12.60 43.31
N LYS A 70 -6.17 12.98 42.51
CA LYS A 70 -7.60 12.68 42.64
C LYS A 70 -8.20 11.95 41.44
N ASN A 71 -7.48 11.82 40.32
CA ASN A 71 -7.99 11.09 39.16
C ASN A 71 -7.67 9.58 39.28
N PRO A 72 -8.61 8.68 38.94
CA PRO A 72 -8.40 7.24 39.01
C PRO A 72 -7.42 6.76 37.92
N ASP A 73 -6.63 5.74 38.23
CA ASP A 73 -5.83 5.01 37.24
C ASP A 73 -6.78 4.42 36.17
N ILE A 74 -6.54 4.74 34.88
CA ILE A 74 -7.30 4.14 33.79
C ILE A 74 -6.54 2.91 33.29
N VAL A 75 -7.21 1.76 33.38
CA VAL A 75 -6.76 0.50 32.80
C VAL A 75 -7.46 0.35 31.46
N LEU A 76 -6.67 0.23 30.39
CA LEU A 76 -7.15 0.01 29.03
C LEU A 76 -6.80 -1.41 28.60
N ASP A 77 -7.80 -2.15 28.16
CA ASP A 77 -7.63 -3.50 27.62
C ASP A 77 -7.85 -3.54 26.11
N SER A 78 -7.83 -4.76 25.55
CA SER A 78 -8.03 -4.99 24.12
C SER A 78 -9.38 -4.53 23.57
N ALA A 79 -10.37 -4.19 24.41
CA ALA A 79 -11.62 -3.60 23.95
C ALA A 79 -11.55 -2.07 23.85
N ASP A 80 -10.61 -1.43 24.55
CA ASP A 80 -10.52 0.02 24.63
C ASP A 80 -9.49 0.61 23.66
N TYR A 81 -8.29 0.03 23.57
CA TYR A 81 -7.23 0.56 22.69
C TYR A 81 -7.32 0.07 21.25
N PHE A 82 -8.06 -1.01 21.02
CA PHE A 82 -8.19 -1.62 19.71
C PHE A 82 -9.54 -1.25 19.14
N ILE A 83 -9.51 -0.33 18.19
CA ILE A 83 -10.71 0.10 17.51
C ILE A 83 -10.63 -0.52 16.13
N VAL A 84 -11.66 -1.29 15.78
CA VAL A 84 -11.78 -1.88 14.45
C VAL A 84 -12.57 -0.89 13.61
N PRO A 85 -11.95 0.08 12.91
CA PRO A 85 -12.63 0.69 11.77
C PRO A 85 -12.99 -0.47 10.82
N ASN A 86 -14.01 -0.30 9.98
CA ASN A 86 -14.57 -1.33 9.08
C ASN A 86 -13.60 -1.87 8.00
N GLU A 87 -12.30 -1.97 8.27
CA GLU A 87 -11.24 -2.38 7.38
C GLU A 87 -11.03 -3.90 7.47
N VAL A 88 -11.13 -4.54 6.30
CA VAL A 88 -11.04 -6.01 6.18
C VAL A 88 -9.62 -6.51 6.46
N ASN A 89 -8.59 -5.68 6.25
CA ASN A 89 -7.18 -6.08 6.28
C ASN A 89 -6.30 -5.16 7.15
N GLY A 90 -6.87 -4.52 8.17
CA GLY A 90 -6.13 -3.60 9.02
C GLY A 90 -6.83 -3.31 10.34
N PHE A 91 -6.11 -2.69 11.27
CA PHE A 91 -6.66 -2.27 12.55
C PHE A 91 -6.05 -0.96 13.02
N PHE A 92 -6.79 -0.28 13.88
CA PHE A 92 -6.33 0.91 14.54
C PHE A 92 -5.98 0.62 16.00
N LEU A 93 -4.79 1.02 16.40
CA LEU A 93 -4.29 0.92 17.76
C LEU A 93 -4.13 2.32 18.35
N MET A 94 -5.00 2.68 19.29
CA MET A 94 -4.90 3.93 20.03
C MET A 94 -3.58 3.96 20.81
N THR A 95 -2.78 5.01 20.63
CA THR A 95 -1.53 5.23 21.38
C THR A 95 -1.58 6.38 22.35
N ARG A 96 -2.48 7.35 22.13
CA ARG A 96 -2.63 8.51 23.01
C ARG A 96 -4.08 8.97 22.94
N LEU A 97 -4.66 9.24 24.10
CA LEU A 97 -5.90 10.00 24.21
C LEU A 97 -5.51 11.48 24.09
N SER A 98 -5.90 12.20 23.04
CA SER A 98 -5.54 13.63 22.90
C SER A 98 -6.50 14.49 23.72
N ALA A 99 -7.80 14.17 23.70
CA ALA A 99 -8.81 14.88 24.48
C ALA A 99 -10.01 13.98 24.80
N MET A 100 -10.73 14.32 25.86
CA MET A 100 -11.92 13.60 26.32
C MET A 100 -12.90 14.58 26.95
N THR A 101 -14.12 14.67 26.43
CA THR A 101 -15.15 15.61 26.90
C THR A 101 -16.52 14.94 26.94
N VAL A 102 -17.29 15.22 27.99
CA VAL A 102 -18.72 14.86 28.05
C VAL A 102 -19.50 16.01 27.47
N GLN A 103 -20.15 15.77 26.34
CA GLN A 103 -20.92 16.75 25.59
C GLN A 103 -22.43 16.49 25.74
N GLN A 104 -23.20 17.57 25.75
CA GLN A 104 -24.66 17.56 25.67
C GLN A 104 -25.10 18.51 24.55
N LEU A 105 -26.29 18.30 24.01
CA LEU A 105 -26.82 19.24 23.01
C LEU A 105 -27.18 20.56 23.70
N GLY A 106 -26.66 21.68 23.20
CA GLY A 106 -26.93 22.99 23.78
C GLY A 106 -26.21 24.13 23.07
N GLU A 107 -26.12 25.27 23.74
CA GLU A 107 -25.51 26.50 23.22
C GLU A 107 -24.16 26.77 23.91
N CYS A 108 -23.10 26.91 23.12
CA CYS A 108 -21.76 27.21 23.62
C CYS A 108 -20.92 27.97 22.59
N ALA A 109 -19.79 28.50 23.03
CA ALA A 109 -18.84 29.13 22.12
C ALA A 109 -18.17 28.09 21.20
N GLU A 110 -17.98 28.45 19.92
CA GLU A 110 -17.16 27.69 18.98
C GLU A 110 -15.67 27.70 19.38
N ALA A 111 -14.93 26.73 18.88
CA ALA A 111 -13.49 26.62 19.04
C ALA A 111 -12.73 27.80 18.40
N ARG A 112 -11.56 28.13 18.95
CA ARG A 112 -10.76 29.33 18.59
C ARG A 112 -9.90 29.17 17.35
N ASP A 113 -9.67 27.92 16.95
CA ASP A 113 -8.99 27.49 15.73
C ASP A 113 -9.85 27.73 14.48
N VAL A 114 -11.18 27.76 14.62
CA VAL A 114 -12.10 28.15 13.55
C VAL A 114 -12.09 29.67 13.36
N GLU A 115 -11.35 30.15 12.35
CA GLU A 115 -11.18 31.60 12.12
C GLU A 115 -12.48 32.35 11.79
N ASP A 116 -13.38 31.70 11.04
CA ASP A 116 -14.69 32.25 10.69
C ASP A 116 -15.60 32.45 11.90
N ALA A 117 -15.31 31.75 13.00
CA ALA A 117 -16.07 31.86 14.23
C ALA A 117 -15.57 32.98 15.14
N ARG A 118 -14.44 33.64 14.84
CA ARG A 118 -13.95 34.75 15.67
C ARG A 118 -14.85 35.96 15.53
N CYS A 119 -15.20 36.59 16.65
CA CYS A 119 -16.13 37.71 16.67
C CYS A 119 -15.76 38.76 17.72
N PHE A 120 -16.24 39.97 17.50
CA PHE A 120 -16.17 41.10 18.45
C PHE A 120 -17.55 41.67 18.74
N GLU A 121 -18.44 41.59 17.74
CA GLU A 121 -19.84 42.00 17.79
C GLU A 121 -20.71 40.87 17.24
N ASP A 122 -21.97 40.82 17.68
CA ASP A 122 -22.95 39.80 17.26
C ASP A 122 -23.20 39.80 15.76
N ARG A 123 -23.03 40.95 15.09
CA ARG A 123 -23.18 41.09 13.63
C ARG A 123 -22.20 40.24 12.81
N HIS A 124 -21.08 39.85 13.42
CA HIS A 124 -20.10 38.98 12.78
C HIS A 124 -20.59 37.52 12.74
N CYS A 125 -21.48 37.13 13.64
CA CYS A 125 -22.04 35.79 13.72
C CYS A 125 -23.36 35.76 12.94
N ARG A 126 -23.36 35.13 11.77
CA ARG A 126 -24.57 35.02 10.96
C ARG A 126 -25.43 33.86 11.45
N ALA A 127 -26.59 34.14 12.03
CA ALA A 127 -27.50 33.11 12.52
C ALA A 127 -27.87 32.08 11.42
N GLY A 128 -27.82 30.80 11.77
CA GLY A 128 -28.12 29.67 10.88
C GLY A 128 -27.00 29.27 9.91
N TYR A 129 -25.82 29.88 10.02
CA TYR A 129 -24.63 29.49 9.25
C TYR A 129 -23.75 28.51 10.02
N ILE A 130 -22.94 27.75 9.30
CA ILE A 130 -21.92 26.85 9.84
C ILE A 130 -20.56 27.50 9.58
N GLY A 131 -19.67 27.52 10.58
CA GLY A 131 -18.30 28.04 10.43
C GLY A 131 -17.43 27.17 9.51
N GLY A 132 -16.25 27.68 9.12
CA GLY A 132 -15.26 26.92 8.34
C GLY A 132 -15.56 26.85 6.83
N GLN A 133 -16.38 27.76 6.29
CA GLN A 133 -16.76 27.80 4.87
C GLN A 133 -16.34 29.10 4.17
N SER A 134 -15.74 30.02 4.91
CA SER A 134 -15.31 31.33 4.47
C SER A 134 -13.84 31.54 4.86
N LEU A 135 -13.14 32.36 4.08
CA LEU A 135 -11.75 32.77 4.36
C LEU A 135 -11.71 34.16 5.02
N LEU A 136 -12.88 34.72 5.30
CA LEU A 136 -13.06 36.09 5.74
C LEU A 136 -13.46 36.10 7.21
N SER A 137 -12.45 36.00 8.08
CA SER A 137 -12.63 36.37 9.49
C SER A 137 -12.96 37.87 9.58
N PRO A 138 -13.81 38.32 10.54
CA PRO A 138 -14.14 39.73 10.73
C PRO A 138 -12.94 40.64 11.00
N THR A 139 -11.80 40.07 11.40
CA THR A 139 -10.53 40.77 11.58
C THR A 139 -9.89 41.24 10.26
N ARG A 140 -10.27 40.66 9.11
CA ARG A 140 -9.63 40.87 7.78
C ARG A 140 -8.11 40.66 7.76
N GLU A 141 -7.55 40.07 8.81
CA GLU A 141 -6.14 39.74 8.91
C GLU A 141 -5.96 38.30 8.44
N LEU A 142 -5.12 38.12 7.43
CA LEU A 142 -4.60 36.79 7.07
C LEU A 142 -3.60 36.38 8.17
N PRO A 143 -3.81 35.25 8.88
CA PRO A 143 -2.76 34.26 9.15
C PRO A 143 -1.37 34.61 8.62
N THR A 144 -0.51 35.22 9.42
CA THR A 144 0.87 35.48 8.99
C THR A 144 1.81 34.29 9.30
N ASP A 145 1.43 33.38 10.20
CA ASP A 145 2.31 32.37 10.78
C ASP A 145 1.75 30.93 10.84
N TRP A 146 0.56 30.64 10.29
CA TRP A 146 -0.05 29.29 10.37
C TRP A 146 -0.50 28.74 9.01
N ILE A 147 -0.45 27.41 8.87
CA ILE A 147 -1.18 26.70 7.82
C ILE A 147 -2.65 26.89 8.15
N THR A 148 -3.34 27.70 7.36
CA THR A 148 -4.79 27.78 7.44
C THR A 148 -5.41 26.43 7.13
N ASP A 149 -6.00 25.79 8.13
CA ASP A 149 -6.90 24.67 7.90
C ASP A 149 -8.21 25.24 7.36
N ILE A 150 -8.23 25.43 6.05
CA ILE A 150 -9.37 25.96 5.28
C ILE A 150 -10.57 24.99 5.38
N ASP A 151 -10.33 23.77 5.83
CA ASP A 151 -11.31 22.69 5.97
C ASP A 151 -11.61 22.36 7.45
N ALA A 152 -11.34 23.26 8.39
CA ALA A 152 -11.69 23.07 9.80
C ALA A 152 -13.22 22.91 9.95
N ASP A 153 -13.67 21.68 10.20
CA ASP A 153 -15.08 21.34 10.39
C ASP A 153 -15.65 22.08 11.61
N ALA A 154 -16.62 22.98 11.40
CA ALA A 154 -17.31 23.61 12.52
C ALA A 154 -18.19 22.62 13.29
N HIS A 155 -18.39 22.89 14.58
CA HIS A 155 -18.99 21.93 15.51
C HIS A 155 -20.50 22.12 15.70
N GLY A 156 -21.08 23.16 15.10
CA GLY A 156 -22.49 23.51 15.25
C GLY A 156 -22.95 24.64 14.33
N ILE A 157 -24.22 25.05 14.51
CA ILE A 157 -24.83 26.17 13.77
C ILE A 157 -24.77 27.45 14.60
N PHE A 158 -24.44 28.58 13.98
CA PHE A 158 -24.35 29.86 14.69
C PHE A 158 -25.73 30.35 15.17
N THR A 159 -25.83 30.75 16.43
CA THR A 159 -27.04 31.35 17.01
C THR A 159 -27.22 32.80 16.58
N GLY A 160 -26.10 33.48 16.29
CA GLY A 160 -26.06 34.89 15.95
C GLY A 160 -25.52 35.78 17.07
N GLU A 161 -25.16 35.19 18.22
CA GLU A 161 -24.56 35.91 19.34
C GLU A 161 -23.03 35.72 19.39
N CYS A 162 -22.31 36.76 19.80
CA CYS A 162 -20.87 36.73 20.00
C CYS A 162 -20.52 36.62 21.49
N ARG A 163 -19.85 35.53 21.88
CA ARG A 163 -19.49 35.33 23.29
C ARG A 163 -18.22 36.11 23.65
N LYS A 164 -18.37 37.17 24.46
CA LYS A 164 -17.28 38.10 24.82
C LYS A 164 -16.10 37.47 25.56
N SER A 165 -16.32 36.37 26.29
CA SER A 165 -15.27 35.71 27.08
C SER A 165 -14.24 34.99 26.20
N THR A 166 -14.70 34.31 25.13
CA THR A 166 -13.85 33.56 24.20
C THR A 166 -13.58 34.33 22.90
N LYS A 167 -14.34 35.40 22.63
CA LYS A 167 -14.35 36.14 21.35
C LYS A 167 -14.66 35.23 20.16
N THR A 168 -15.53 34.25 20.38
CA THR A 168 -16.01 33.32 19.36
C THR A 168 -17.54 33.32 19.31
N CYS A 169 -18.08 33.05 18.14
CA CYS A 169 -19.51 32.95 17.89
C CYS A 169 -20.11 31.83 18.75
N GLU A 170 -21.31 32.07 19.25
CA GLU A 170 -22.08 31.05 19.91
C GLU A 170 -22.76 30.14 18.87
N ILE A 171 -22.73 28.85 19.16
CA ILE A 171 -23.23 27.79 18.32
C ILE A 171 -24.22 26.94 19.09
N PHE A 172 -25.22 26.42 18.38
CA PHE A 172 -26.05 25.33 18.83
C PHE A 172 -25.49 24.01 18.30
N GLY A 173 -25.08 23.13 19.21
CA GLY A 173 -24.36 21.90 18.86
C GLY A 173 -24.02 21.06 20.08
N TRP A 174 -22.99 20.22 19.95
CA TRP A 174 -22.52 19.39 21.06
C TRP A 174 -21.54 20.17 21.93
N CYS A 175 -21.96 20.50 23.15
CA CYS A 175 -21.29 21.41 24.06
C CYS A 175 -20.80 20.71 25.34
N PRO A 176 -19.63 21.08 25.88
CA PRO A 176 -18.69 22.07 25.35
C PRO A 176 -17.95 21.57 24.10
N VAL A 177 -17.59 22.49 23.20
CA VAL A 177 -16.75 22.18 22.03
C VAL A 177 -15.34 21.79 22.51
N GLN A 178 -14.75 20.82 21.83
CA GLN A 178 -13.37 20.42 22.07
C GLN A 178 -12.43 21.34 21.28
N GLU A 179 -11.52 22.02 21.96
CA GLU A 179 -10.45 22.78 21.28
C GLU A 179 -9.29 21.83 20.94
N ASP A 180 -8.78 21.90 19.71
CA ASP A 180 -7.62 21.14 19.28
C ASP A 180 -6.33 21.82 19.77
N LEU A 181 -5.85 21.40 20.94
CA LEU A 181 -4.62 21.93 21.55
C LEU A 181 -3.35 21.59 20.76
N ASP A 182 -3.34 20.46 20.03
CA ASP A 182 -2.18 20.03 19.25
C ASP A 182 -1.89 20.98 18.05
N THR A 183 -2.91 21.64 17.46
CA THR A 183 -2.74 22.62 16.37
C THR A 183 -2.30 24.00 16.87
N LEU A 184 -2.70 24.37 18.09
CA LEU A 184 -2.27 25.60 18.77
C LEU A 184 -0.75 25.64 19.04
N HIS A 185 -0.08 24.47 19.11
CA HIS A 185 1.32 24.36 19.51
C HIS A 185 2.33 24.02 18.40
N ALA A 186 1.88 23.78 17.16
CA ALA A 186 2.79 23.49 16.04
C ALA A 186 3.63 24.72 15.59
N GLY A 187 3.26 25.95 15.98
CA GLY A 187 3.93 27.17 15.52
C GLY A 187 4.62 28.04 16.59
N SER A 188 4.18 28.02 17.85
CA SER A 188 4.49 29.14 18.78
C SER A 188 5.46 28.84 19.93
N PHE A 189 5.81 27.58 20.23
CA PHE A 189 6.64 27.28 21.42
C PHE A 189 8.15 27.07 21.17
N LYS A 190 8.62 26.97 19.93
CA LYS A 190 10.07 26.79 19.65
C LYS A 190 10.85 28.08 19.37
N ARG A 191 10.18 29.22 19.15
CA ARG A 191 10.89 30.47 18.81
C ARG A 191 11.39 31.25 20.03
N ASN A 192 10.86 30.98 21.22
CA ASN A 192 11.22 31.69 22.46
C ASN A 192 12.09 30.89 23.43
N GLN A 193 12.64 29.74 23.04
CA GLN A 193 13.54 28.96 23.89
C GLN A 193 15.02 29.28 23.62
N THR A 194 15.36 30.57 23.56
CA THR A 194 16.77 31.00 23.73
C THR A 194 16.97 32.08 24.78
N ARG A 195 15.92 32.56 25.47
CA ARG A 195 16.07 33.41 26.65
C ARG A 195 14.95 33.17 27.66
N HIS A 196 15.38 33.03 28.92
CA HIS A 196 14.63 32.98 30.19
C HIS A 196 14.59 31.57 30.80
N ARG A 197 15.52 31.28 31.72
CA ARG A 197 15.56 31.61 33.16
C ARG A 197 14.90 30.48 33.94
N GLU A 198 15.77 29.64 34.50
CA GLU A 198 15.57 28.74 35.63
C GLU A 198 14.65 29.43 36.67
N ASP A 199 13.57 28.76 37.09
CA ASP A 199 12.55 29.20 38.08
C ASP A 199 11.16 29.61 37.53
N ASP A 200 10.50 28.70 36.79
CA ASP A 200 9.02 28.64 36.77
C ASP A 200 8.59 27.17 36.64
N THR A 201 8.42 26.48 37.76
CA THR A 201 7.76 25.17 37.85
C THR A 201 6.24 25.32 37.79
N ARG A 202 5.76 25.98 36.74
CA ARG A 202 4.37 25.85 36.30
C ARG A 202 4.37 24.87 35.16
N GLU A 203 4.13 23.60 35.50
CA GLU A 203 3.71 22.59 34.55
C GLU A 203 2.64 23.22 33.66
N THR A 204 2.96 23.43 32.38
CA THR A 204 1.96 23.85 31.40
C THR A 204 0.91 22.75 31.37
N GLU A 205 -0.27 23.08 31.89
CA GLU A 205 -1.53 22.34 32.01
C GLU A 205 -2.12 21.91 30.63
N PHE A 206 -1.27 21.51 29.68
CA PHE A 206 -1.63 21.44 28.25
C PHE A 206 -1.29 20.09 27.58
N ASP A 207 -0.65 19.14 28.28
CA ASP A 207 -0.55 17.73 27.84
C ASP A 207 -1.30 16.86 28.89
N VAL A 208 -2.63 16.90 28.90
CA VAL A 208 -3.48 16.17 29.90
C VAL A 208 -3.26 14.65 29.84
N PHE A 209 -2.76 14.13 28.71
CA PHE A 209 -2.60 12.70 28.47
C PHE A 209 -1.26 12.39 27.80
N GLU A 210 -0.39 11.72 28.56
CA GLU A 210 0.85 11.14 28.04
C GLU A 210 0.57 9.99 27.06
N PRO A 211 1.45 9.75 26.07
CA PRO A 211 1.38 8.56 25.23
C PRO A 211 1.44 7.27 26.07
N LEU A 212 0.66 6.28 25.66
CA LEU A 212 0.57 4.95 26.26
C LEU A 212 1.82 4.11 25.91
N TYR A 213 2.97 4.39 26.53
CA TYR A 213 4.22 3.69 26.23
C TYR A 213 4.17 2.18 26.52
N GLY A 214 3.24 1.72 27.37
CA GLY A 214 3.01 0.29 27.61
C GLY A 214 2.65 -0.49 26.34
N ILE A 215 2.13 0.18 25.31
CA ILE A 215 1.79 -0.41 24.01
C ILE A 215 2.99 -1.07 23.33
N LEU A 216 4.20 -0.55 23.57
CA LEU A 216 5.44 -1.09 22.99
C LEU A 216 5.70 -2.56 23.40
N ASN A 217 5.10 -3.00 24.51
CA ASN A 217 5.23 -4.36 25.03
C ASN A 217 4.10 -5.30 24.59
N LEU A 218 3.08 -4.79 23.90
CA LEU A 218 2.01 -5.61 23.36
C LEU A 218 2.52 -6.48 22.20
N THR A 219 1.80 -7.56 21.94
CA THR A 219 2.08 -8.47 20.85
C THR A 219 0.90 -8.55 19.88
N ILE A 220 1.21 -8.51 18.59
CA ILE A 220 0.25 -8.67 17.49
C ILE A 220 0.43 -10.09 16.96
N SER A 221 -0.59 -10.92 17.08
CA SER A 221 -0.64 -12.26 16.50
C SER A 221 -1.39 -12.22 15.17
N ILE A 222 -0.75 -12.63 14.07
CA ILE A 222 -1.35 -12.62 12.74
C ILE A 222 -1.49 -14.04 12.22
N GLN A 223 -2.70 -14.44 11.88
CA GLN A 223 -3.03 -15.68 11.18
C GLN A 223 -3.39 -15.32 9.74
N ASN A 224 -2.67 -15.90 8.80
CA ASN A 224 -2.88 -15.67 7.38
C ASN A 224 -3.07 -16.99 6.63
N MET A 225 -4.10 -17.03 5.80
CA MET A 225 -4.37 -18.07 4.82
C MET A 225 -4.26 -17.48 3.42
N ILE A 226 -3.64 -18.22 2.51
CA ILE A 226 -3.65 -17.92 1.08
C ILE A 226 -4.14 -19.13 0.29
N GLU A 227 -4.79 -18.87 -0.85
CA GLU A 227 -5.21 -19.89 -1.79
C GLU A 227 -4.88 -19.44 -3.22
N PHE A 228 -4.26 -20.33 -3.99
CA PHE A 228 -4.03 -20.17 -5.42
C PHE A 228 -5.16 -20.89 -6.18
N PRO A 229 -6.24 -20.19 -6.57
CA PRO A 229 -7.44 -20.82 -7.12
C PRO A 229 -7.18 -21.60 -8.42
N LEU A 230 -6.23 -21.16 -9.24
CA LEU A 230 -5.87 -21.85 -10.49
C LEU A 230 -5.28 -23.24 -10.21
N PHE A 231 -4.49 -23.36 -9.13
CA PHE A 231 -3.81 -24.60 -8.77
C PHE A 231 -4.52 -25.39 -7.66
N LYS A 232 -5.55 -24.80 -7.03
CA LYS A 232 -6.28 -25.34 -5.88
C LYS A 232 -5.35 -25.72 -4.72
N VAL A 233 -4.35 -24.87 -4.47
CA VAL A 233 -3.37 -25.04 -3.39
C VAL A 233 -3.59 -23.94 -2.36
N SER A 234 -3.87 -24.34 -1.12
CA SER A 234 -3.96 -23.42 0.01
C SER A 234 -2.78 -23.58 0.97
N ARG A 235 -2.39 -22.49 1.62
CA ARG A 235 -1.29 -22.43 2.59
C ARG A 235 -1.63 -21.51 3.75
N TYR A 236 -1.01 -21.77 4.88
CA TYR A 236 -1.14 -20.99 6.11
C TYR A 236 0.24 -20.56 6.59
N ASN A 237 0.34 -19.40 7.22
CA ASN A 237 1.59 -18.92 7.79
C ASN A 237 2.06 -19.74 9.00
N ILE A 238 1.13 -20.39 9.72
CA ILE A 238 1.46 -21.37 10.75
C ILE A 238 1.94 -22.64 10.07
N LEU A 239 3.25 -22.90 10.17
CA LEU A 239 3.89 -24.03 9.51
C LEU A 239 3.65 -25.34 10.27
N PRO A 240 3.64 -26.52 9.59
CA PRO A 240 3.31 -27.80 10.23
C PRO A 240 4.19 -28.20 11.43
N TRP A 241 5.42 -27.70 11.51
CA TRP A 241 6.34 -27.98 12.62
C TRP A 241 6.09 -27.12 13.86
N MET A 242 5.27 -26.06 13.76
CA MET A 242 4.99 -25.15 14.86
C MET A 242 4.00 -25.79 15.83
N THR A 243 4.47 -26.12 17.04
CA THR A 243 3.63 -26.63 18.12
C THR A 243 2.89 -25.50 18.83
N ARG A 244 1.84 -25.84 19.59
CA ARG A 244 1.10 -24.87 20.40
C ARG A 244 1.99 -24.17 21.43
N GLU A 245 2.92 -24.90 22.05
CA GLU A 245 3.88 -24.35 23.02
C GLU A 245 4.81 -23.31 22.37
N TYR A 246 5.27 -23.58 21.15
CA TYR A 246 6.04 -22.62 20.38
C TYR A 246 5.21 -21.38 20.05
N LEU A 247 3.96 -21.54 19.57
CA LEU A 247 3.11 -20.41 19.22
C LEU A 247 2.72 -19.51 20.41
N LEU A 248 2.76 -20.04 21.64
CA LEU A 248 2.49 -19.25 22.86
C LEU A 248 3.70 -18.41 23.30
N SER A 249 4.92 -18.80 22.94
CA SER A 249 6.16 -18.20 23.46
C SER A 249 7.03 -17.54 22.40
N CYS A 250 6.83 -17.85 21.11
CA CYS A 250 7.66 -17.31 20.05
C CYS A 250 7.42 -15.82 19.87
N THR A 251 8.49 -15.11 19.48
CA THR A 251 8.44 -13.71 19.04
C THR A 251 9.23 -13.62 17.74
N TYR A 252 8.67 -12.93 16.74
CA TYR A 252 9.29 -12.79 15.43
C TYR A 252 10.69 -12.18 15.50
N ARG A 253 11.66 -12.83 14.86
CA ARG A 253 13.04 -12.33 14.68
C ARG A 253 13.53 -12.61 13.26
N PRO A 254 13.84 -11.58 12.45
CA PRO A 254 14.16 -11.77 11.03
C PRO A 254 15.44 -12.57 10.77
N ASN A 255 16.43 -12.46 11.68
CA ASN A 255 17.76 -13.06 11.54
C ASN A 255 17.86 -14.48 12.13
N ASP A 256 16.82 -14.94 12.84
CA ASP A 256 16.80 -16.29 13.41
C ASP A 256 16.37 -17.32 12.36
N ARG A 257 16.83 -18.57 12.48
CA ARG A 257 16.44 -19.65 11.58
C ARG A 257 14.99 -20.10 11.79
N ARG A 258 14.50 -20.13 13.03
CA ARG A 258 13.14 -20.57 13.37
C ARG A 258 12.19 -19.40 13.55
N ASP A 259 12.59 -18.41 14.34
CA ASP A 259 11.70 -17.30 14.73
C ASP A 259 11.39 -16.32 13.60
N ARG A 260 12.08 -16.40 12.46
CA ARG A 260 11.74 -15.62 11.25
C ARG A 260 10.37 -15.97 10.65
N TYR A 261 9.76 -17.06 11.09
CA TYR A 261 8.43 -17.49 10.66
C TYR A 261 7.40 -17.33 11.78
N CYS A 262 7.79 -16.89 12.98
CA CYS A 262 6.85 -16.73 14.08
C CYS A 262 5.77 -15.68 13.71
N PRO A 263 4.48 -15.99 13.91
CA PRO A 263 3.37 -15.09 13.58
C PRO A 263 3.05 -14.04 14.66
N ASN A 264 3.83 -14.01 15.75
CA ASN A 264 3.65 -13.08 16.86
C ASN A 264 4.71 -11.98 16.79
N PHE A 265 4.26 -10.73 16.76
CA PHE A 265 5.11 -9.56 16.58
C PHE A 265 5.00 -8.65 17.79
N ARG A 266 6.10 -8.34 18.46
CA ARG A 266 6.11 -7.31 19.50
C ARG A 266 6.10 -5.93 18.84
N ILE A 267 5.24 -5.03 19.32
CA ILE A 267 5.05 -3.71 18.69
C ILE A 267 6.34 -2.89 18.64
N ARG A 268 7.15 -2.91 19.71
CA ARG A 268 8.47 -2.28 19.72
C ARG A 268 9.36 -2.74 18.56
N ASP A 269 9.36 -4.04 18.29
CA ASP A 269 10.21 -4.62 17.24
C ASP A 269 9.66 -4.26 15.87
N VAL A 270 8.32 -4.22 15.71
CA VAL A 270 7.67 -3.75 14.48
C VAL A 270 8.07 -2.31 14.16
N PHE A 271 8.08 -1.40 15.14
CA PHE A 271 8.48 -0.01 14.92
C PHE A 271 9.93 0.10 14.49
N PHE A 272 10.82 -0.64 15.17
CA PHE A 272 12.23 -0.68 14.82
C PHE A 272 12.46 -1.21 13.40
N LEU A 273 11.79 -2.31 13.02
CA LEU A 273 11.90 -2.92 11.69
C LEU A 273 11.28 -2.05 10.60
N ALA A 274 10.24 -1.28 10.91
CA ALA A 274 9.62 -0.33 9.99
C ALA A 274 10.44 0.97 9.81
N GLY A 275 11.49 1.19 10.60
CA GLY A 275 12.25 2.43 10.64
C GLY A 275 11.50 3.60 11.31
N ALA A 276 10.47 3.32 12.11
CA ALA A 276 9.68 4.33 12.79
C ALA A 276 10.30 4.74 14.14
N ASN A 277 10.29 6.04 14.44
CA ASN A 277 10.66 6.54 15.76
C ASN A 277 9.50 6.28 16.74
N ALA A 278 9.74 5.41 17.72
CA ALA A 278 8.73 5.00 18.70
C ALA A 278 8.14 6.17 19.51
N HIS A 279 8.92 7.20 19.85
CA HIS A 279 8.43 8.33 20.64
C HIS A 279 7.50 9.23 19.83
N ARG A 280 7.86 9.49 18.57
CA ARG A 280 7.07 10.32 17.66
C ARG A 280 5.74 9.63 17.31
N ILE A 281 5.82 8.38 16.87
CA ILE A 281 4.65 7.65 16.35
C ILE A 281 3.62 7.34 17.45
N THR A 282 4.04 7.19 18.71
CA THR A 282 3.09 7.03 19.82
C THR A 282 2.38 8.33 20.20
N ARG A 283 3.02 9.49 19.97
CA ARG A 283 2.45 10.81 20.30
C ARG A 283 1.46 11.30 19.25
N HIS A 284 1.84 11.21 17.98
CA HIS A 284 1.08 11.78 16.86
C HIS A 284 0.34 10.73 16.02
N GLY A 285 0.59 9.44 16.27
CA GLY A 285 0.06 8.38 15.43
C GLY A 285 0.82 8.24 14.11
N GLY A 286 0.30 7.39 13.23
CA GLY A 286 0.84 7.18 11.89
C GLY A 286 0.34 5.89 11.25
N VAL A 287 0.92 5.52 10.11
CA VAL A 287 0.52 4.32 9.36
C VAL A 287 1.69 3.37 9.17
N ILE A 288 1.53 2.12 9.63
CA ILE A 288 2.51 1.03 9.44
C ILE A 288 1.90 -0.06 8.57
N ALA A 289 2.59 -0.42 7.49
CA ALA A 289 2.28 -1.58 6.68
C ALA A 289 3.05 -2.81 7.17
N ILE A 290 2.35 -3.92 7.39
CA ILE A 290 2.90 -5.25 7.58
C ILE A 290 2.67 -6.02 6.28
N THR A 291 3.74 -6.36 5.56
CA THR A 291 3.67 -7.12 4.32
C THR A 291 3.90 -8.61 4.58
N ILE A 292 3.09 -9.46 3.97
CA ILE A 292 3.25 -10.91 4.00
C ILE A 292 3.35 -11.39 2.56
N ASP A 293 4.57 -11.68 2.11
CA ASP A 293 4.86 -12.07 0.74
C ASP A 293 5.06 -13.58 0.61
N TRP A 294 4.33 -14.17 -0.31
CA TRP A 294 4.38 -15.59 -0.65
C TRP A 294 4.89 -15.76 -2.07
N LYS A 295 6.14 -16.20 -2.21
CA LYS A 295 6.73 -16.55 -3.51
C LYS A 295 6.92 -18.05 -3.59
N CYS A 296 6.05 -18.72 -4.31
CA CYS A 296 5.95 -20.17 -4.28
C CYS A 296 6.27 -20.78 -5.65
N ASN A 297 7.17 -21.76 -5.66
CA ASN A 297 7.44 -22.59 -6.83
C ASN A 297 6.82 -23.97 -6.58
N LEU A 298 5.69 -24.24 -7.22
CA LEU A 298 4.91 -25.46 -7.01
C LEU A 298 5.53 -26.70 -7.69
N ASP A 299 6.59 -26.53 -8.48
CA ASP A 299 7.28 -27.64 -9.15
C ASP A 299 8.30 -28.35 -8.24
N VAL A 300 8.75 -27.70 -7.16
CA VAL A 300 9.80 -28.23 -6.27
C VAL A 300 9.18 -28.96 -5.08
N SER A 301 8.64 -28.22 -4.12
CA SER A 301 7.91 -28.76 -2.98
C SER A 301 7.07 -27.64 -2.36
N LEU A 302 5.90 -28.02 -1.86
CA LEU A 302 5.00 -27.12 -1.13
C LEU A 302 5.61 -26.64 0.19
N GLU A 303 6.60 -27.33 0.73
CA GLU A 303 7.23 -26.97 2.01
C GLU A 303 8.07 -25.69 1.94
N PHE A 304 8.63 -25.37 0.76
CA PHE A 304 9.41 -24.15 0.53
C PHE A 304 8.52 -22.92 0.28
N CYS A 305 7.21 -23.12 0.09
CA CYS A 305 6.23 -22.05 0.05
C CYS A 305 5.96 -21.58 1.48
N GLN A 306 6.72 -20.57 1.92
CA GLN A 306 6.75 -20.03 3.27
C GLN A 306 6.58 -18.51 3.23
N PRO A 307 5.96 -17.90 4.26
CA PRO A 307 5.71 -16.47 4.28
C PRO A 307 7.00 -15.68 4.51
N ARG A 308 7.08 -14.49 3.92
CA ARG A 308 8.10 -13.49 4.23
C ARG A 308 7.45 -12.23 4.77
N TYR A 309 7.83 -11.86 5.98
CA TYR A 309 7.32 -10.68 6.66
C TYR A 309 8.18 -9.45 6.36
N GLY A 310 7.54 -8.33 6.08
CA GLY A 310 8.16 -7.02 5.94
C GLY A 310 7.38 -5.96 6.70
N PHE A 311 8.05 -4.86 7.06
CA PHE A 311 7.47 -3.76 7.83
C PHE A 311 7.87 -2.45 7.19
N LEU A 312 6.93 -1.53 7.04
CA LEU A 312 7.16 -0.24 6.41
C LEU A 312 6.35 0.85 7.10
N HIS A 313 7.01 1.93 7.51
CA HIS A 313 6.33 3.15 7.95
C HIS A 313 5.91 3.94 6.70
N LEU A 314 4.61 4.02 6.43
CA LEU A 314 4.08 4.62 5.19
C LEU A 314 3.98 6.15 5.26
N ASP A 315 3.87 6.67 6.47
CA ASP A 315 3.51 8.07 6.73
C ASP A 315 4.71 8.94 7.16
N GLY A 316 5.87 8.33 7.43
CA GLY A 316 7.07 9.09 7.77
C GLY A 316 7.86 9.47 6.52
N LYS A 317 8.08 10.77 6.29
CA LYS A 317 9.20 11.18 5.44
C LYS A 317 10.53 10.99 6.16
N GLU A 318 11.57 10.80 5.37
CA GLU A 318 12.98 10.79 5.80
C GLU A 318 13.46 12.24 6.13
N SER A 319 12.62 13.03 6.81
CA SER A 319 12.95 14.41 7.22
C SER A 319 13.64 14.41 8.58
N VAL A 320 14.76 15.12 8.64
CA VAL A 320 15.74 15.14 9.74
C VAL A 320 15.27 15.97 10.96
N GLN A 321 14.07 16.56 10.92
CA GLN A 321 13.50 17.33 12.02
C GLN A 321 12.56 16.43 12.86
N PHE A 322 13.01 16.05 14.06
CA PHE A 322 12.37 15.04 14.92
C PHE A 322 10.97 15.40 15.48
N ASP A 323 10.54 16.66 15.36
CA ASP A 323 9.37 17.20 16.07
C ASP A 323 8.38 18.00 15.18
N GLU A 324 8.64 18.14 13.88
CA GLU A 324 7.72 18.83 12.98
C GLU A 324 6.95 17.80 12.15
N LEU A 325 5.62 17.77 12.30
CA LEU A 325 4.74 16.99 11.44
C LEU A 325 4.72 17.64 10.05
N GLY A 326 5.11 16.87 9.03
CA GLY A 326 4.85 17.24 7.65
C GLY A 326 3.35 17.22 7.33
N PRO A 327 2.93 17.88 6.23
CA PRO A 327 1.56 17.82 5.76
C PRO A 327 1.18 16.37 5.44
N GLY A 328 0.11 15.88 6.07
CA GLY A 328 -0.39 14.51 5.95
C GLY A 328 0.23 13.50 6.90
N GLU A 329 1.16 13.91 7.77
CA GLU A 329 1.79 13.03 8.76
C GLU A 329 1.00 12.96 10.07
N GLY A 330 1.01 11.79 10.72
CA GLY A 330 0.22 11.52 11.93
C GLY A 330 -1.13 10.90 11.61
N TRP A 331 -1.75 10.29 12.62
CA TRP A 331 -3.07 9.70 12.47
C TRP A 331 -3.91 9.90 13.73
N CYS A 332 -4.94 10.73 13.61
CA CYS A 332 -5.90 11.01 14.68
C CYS A 332 -7.33 10.68 14.23
N MET A 333 -8.18 10.32 15.17
CA MET A 333 -9.61 10.08 14.91
C MET A 333 -10.46 10.44 16.12
N ASN A 334 -11.67 10.92 15.85
CA ASN A 334 -12.66 11.30 16.85
C ASN A 334 -13.70 10.19 17.01
N PHE A 335 -14.00 9.83 18.24
CA PHE A 335 -15.04 8.86 18.57
C PHE A 335 -16.04 9.43 19.55
N ALA A 336 -17.31 9.14 19.30
CA ALA A 336 -18.39 9.53 20.18
C ALA A 336 -19.13 8.29 20.69
N ARG A 337 -19.21 8.14 22.02
CA ARG A 337 -20.06 7.13 22.67
C ARG A 337 -21.25 7.83 23.31
N ARG A 338 -22.48 7.45 22.96
CA ARG A 338 -23.67 7.99 23.65
C ARG A 338 -23.70 7.52 25.11
N LEU A 339 -24.00 8.44 26.01
CA LEU A 339 -24.15 8.19 27.45
C LEU A 339 -25.65 8.24 27.78
N GLY A 340 -26.18 7.15 28.37
CA GLY A 340 -27.58 7.08 28.81
C GLY A 340 -28.55 6.35 27.86
N ASN A 341 -29.73 6.00 28.39
CA ASN A 341 -30.73 5.15 27.73
C ASN A 341 -31.93 5.91 27.15
N SER A 342 -31.91 7.25 27.11
CA SER A 342 -33.06 8.03 26.65
C SER A 342 -33.14 8.05 25.12
N LEU A 343 -34.08 7.27 24.57
CA LEU A 343 -34.69 7.58 23.29
C LEU A 343 -35.29 9.00 23.36
N PRO A 344 -35.15 9.84 22.32
CA PRO A 344 -35.41 11.28 22.36
C PRO A 344 -36.88 11.69 22.58
N PHE A 345 -37.76 10.78 22.95
CA PHE A 345 -39.21 10.97 22.93
C PHE A 345 -39.94 10.72 24.26
N ARG A 346 -39.23 10.51 25.38
CA ARG A 346 -39.86 10.46 26.71
C ARG A 346 -39.85 11.84 27.36
N SER A 347 -41.03 12.40 27.59
CA SER A 347 -41.19 13.60 28.44
C SER A 347 -40.60 13.34 29.83
N GLY A 348 -39.65 14.18 30.25
CA GLY A 348 -38.88 14.03 31.49
C GLY A 348 -37.55 13.28 31.36
N ALA A 349 -37.11 12.93 30.14
CA ALA A 349 -35.79 12.36 29.91
C ALA A 349 -34.70 13.43 29.94
N GLU A 350 -33.57 13.13 30.61
CA GLU A 350 -32.34 13.93 30.50
C GLU A 350 -31.94 14.11 29.03
N GLU A 351 -31.46 15.32 28.69
CA GLU A 351 -30.93 15.64 27.37
C GLU A 351 -29.86 14.63 26.95
N PRO A 352 -29.79 14.27 25.65
CA PRO A 352 -28.88 13.25 25.17
C PRO A 352 -27.42 13.71 25.40
N LYS A 353 -26.66 12.93 26.17
CA LYS A 353 -25.24 13.14 26.40
C LYS A 353 -24.41 12.20 25.54
N ARG A 354 -23.22 12.65 25.12
CA ARG A 354 -22.21 11.81 24.48
C ARG A 354 -20.84 12.07 25.10
N LEU A 355 -20.04 11.03 25.19
CA LEU A 355 -18.62 11.11 25.48
C LEU A 355 -17.88 11.22 24.15
N LEU A 356 -17.32 12.38 23.85
CA LEU A 356 -16.44 12.60 22.71
C LEU A 356 -15.01 12.43 23.19
N TYR A 357 -14.22 11.65 22.46
CA TYR A 357 -12.80 11.52 22.71
C TYR A 357 -12.04 11.49 21.39
N LYS A 358 -10.94 12.23 21.36
CA LYS A 358 -9.99 12.28 20.25
C LYS A 358 -8.80 11.42 20.59
N VAL A 359 -8.44 10.53 19.68
CA VAL A 359 -7.35 9.58 19.89
C VAL A 359 -6.35 9.70 18.76
N ASN A 360 -5.08 9.72 19.13
CA ASN A 360 -3.97 9.52 18.21
C ASN A 360 -3.56 8.06 18.31
N GLY A 361 -3.22 7.48 17.18
CA GLY A 361 -2.89 6.06 17.16
C GLY A 361 -2.32 5.62 15.83
N ILE A 362 -2.07 4.33 15.76
CA ILE A 362 -1.35 3.74 14.65
C ILE A 362 -2.30 2.86 13.86
N LYS A 363 -2.38 3.14 12.57
CA LYS A 363 -3.11 2.30 11.63
C LYS A 363 -2.16 1.23 11.08
N PHE A 364 -2.42 -0.02 11.43
CA PHE A 364 -1.71 -1.17 10.88
C PHE A 364 -2.44 -1.69 9.64
N LEU A 365 -1.75 -1.68 8.50
CA LEU A 365 -2.24 -2.21 7.23
C LEU A 365 -1.56 -3.56 6.93
N ILE A 366 -2.32 -4.65 6.94
CA ILE A 366 -1.79 -5.98 6.64
C ILE A 366 -1.96 -6.25 5.14
N ARG A 367 -0.86 -6.17 4.39
CA ARG A 367 -0.85 -6.43 2.95
C ARG A 367 -0.30 -7.81 2.67
N VAL A 368 -1.15 -8.70 2.17
CA VAL A 368 -0.73 -10.05 1.76
C VAL A 368 -0.58 -10.08 0.24
N THR A 369 0.58 -10.52 -0.24
CA THR A 369 0.79 -10.78 -1.67
C THR A 369 1.23 -12.22 -1.85
N GLY A 370 0.72 -12.87 -2.89
CA GLY A 370 1.11 -14.23 -3.20
C GLY A 370 1.17 -14.48 -4.69
N GLU A 371 2.26 -15.10 -5.12
CA GLU A 371 2.51 -15.52 -6.48
C GLU A 371 3.02 -16.96 -6.47
N ALA A 372 2.33 -17.82 -7.20
CA ALA A 372 2.74 -19.21 -7.39
C ALA A 372 2.98 -19.50 -8.86
N GLY A 373 4.11 -20.15 -9.16
CA GLY A 373 4.42 -20.69 -10.48
C GLY A 373 4.30 -22.22 -10.48
N LYS A 374 3.69 -22.78 -11.52
CA LYS A 374 3.66 -24.23 -11.79
C LYS A 374 3.89 -24.50 -13.27
N PHE A 375 4.65 -25.55 -13.59
CA PHE A 375 4.91 -25.97 -14.95
C PHE A 375 3.61 -26.13 -15.75
N ASN A 376 3.58 -25.55 -16.94
CA ASN A 376 2.48 -25.70 -17.87
C ASN A 376 3.00 -25.93 -19.30
N LEU A 377 2.63 -27.07 -19.88
CA LEU A 377 3.11 -27.46 -21.20
C LEU A 377 2.76 -26.44 -22.29
N PHE A 378 1.57 -25.83 -22.24
CA PHE A 378 1.15 -24.85 -23.25
C PHE A 378 1.98 -23.57 -23.18
N VAL A 379 2.26 -23.08 -21.98
CA VAL A 379 3.11 -21.90 -21.78
C VAL A 379 4.54 -22.21 -22.21
N PHE A 380 5.05 -23.39 -21.85
CA PHE A 380 6.36 -23.85 -22.29
C PHE A 380 6.48 -23.92 -23.83
N THR A 381 5.52 -24.54 -24.54
CA THR A 381 5.60 -24.66 -26.00
C THR A 381 5.48 -23.32 -26.71
N MET A 382 4.64 -22.40 -26.19
CA MET A 382 4.53 -21.03 -26.71
C MET A 382 5.84 -20.24 -26.50
N SER A 383 6.41 -20.30 -25.30
CA SER A 383 7.71 -19.69 -24.99
C SER A 383 8.83 -20.31 -25.81
N PHE A 384 8.87 -21.63 -25.96
CA PHE A 384 9.87 -22.33 -26.74
C PHE A 384 9.77 -21.97 -28.23
N GLY A 385 8.57 -21.94 -28.81
CA GLY A 385 8.35 -21.59 -30.21
C GLY A 385 8.74 -20.14 -30.54
N SER A 386 8.34 -19.19 -29.69
CA SER A 386 8.71 -17.77 -29.85
C SER A 386 10.22 -17.54 -29.73
N ASN A 387 10.89 -18.22 -28.80
CA ASN A 387 12.34 -18.09 -28.64
C ASN A 387 13.13 -18.83 -29.73
N LEU A 388 12.64 -19.95 -30.26
CA LEU A 388 13.25 -20.58 -31.44
C LEU A 388 13.19 -19.68 -32.68
N ALA A 389 12.14 -18.87 -32.82
CA ALA A 389 12.04 -17.90 -33.91
C ALA A 389 13.17 -16.86 -33.87
N LEU A 390 13.73 -16.53 -32.69
CA LEU A 390 14.87 -15.61 -32.55
C LEU A 390 16.14 -16.13 -33.23
N LEU A 391 16.27 -17.45 -33.44
CA LEU A 391 17.41 -18.02 -34.17
C LEU A 391 17.49 -17.52 -35.62
N SER A 392 16.36 -17.09 -36.21
CA SER A 392 16.33 -16.47 -37.55
C SER A 392 17.07 -15.13 -37.59
N LEU A 393 17.24 -14.44 -36.46
CA LEU A 393 17.98 -13.19 -36.42
C LEU A 393 19.47 -13.41 -36.72
N ALA A 394 20.02 -14.55 -36.29
CA ALA A 394 21.40 -14.91 -36.59
C ALA A 394 21.64 -15.04 -38.11
N THR A 395 20.69 -15.60 -38.85
CA THR A 395 20.81 -15.73 -40.31
C THR A 395 20.73 -14.39 -41.01
N ILE A 396 19.80 -13.50 -40.59
CA ILE A 396 19.67 -12.15 -41.15
C ILE A 396 20.96 -11.34 -40.95
N ILE A 397 21.56 -11.40 -39.75
CA ILE A 397 22.82 -10.71 -39.44
C ILE A 397 23.97 -11.30 -40.28
N CYS A 398 24.02 -12.64 -40.40
CA CYS A 398 25.06 -13.29 -41.21
C CYS A 398 24.94 -12.97 -42.70
N ASP A 399 23.71 -12.90 -43.24
CA ASP A 399 23.47 -12.52 -44.64
C ASP A 399 23.86 -11.07 -44.89
N PHE A 400 23.51 -10.16 -43.98
CA PHE A 400 23.96 -8.77 -44.04
C PHE A 400 25.49 -8.67 -44.07
N ILE A 401 26.18 -9.41 -43.20
CA ILE A 401 27.64 -9.45 -43.16
C ILE A 401 28.22 -10.08 -44.43
N LEU A 402 27.60 -11.14 -44.92
CA LEU A 402 28.03 -11.84 -46.13
C LEU A 402 28.00 -10.92 -47.35
N PHE A 403 26.89 -10.19 -47.57
CA PHE A 403 26.72 -9.34 -48.75
C PHE A 403 27.46 -8.02 -48.67
N HIS A 404 27.62 -7.42 -47.49
CA HIS A 404 28.23 -6.10 -47.37
C HIS A 404 29.73 -6.13 -47.06
N PHE A 405 30.22 -7.10 -46.29
CA PHE A 405 31.58 -7.06 -45.72
C PHE A 405 32.56 -8.11 -46.29
N THR A 406 32.10 -9.10 -47.06
CA THR A 406 33.03 -10.11 -47.60
C THR A 406 33.70 -9.68 -48.90
N LYS A 407 35.00 -10.03 -49.04
CA LYS A 407 35.79 -9.71 -50.24
C LYS A 407 35.23 -10.30 -51.54
N LYS A 408 34.51 -11.43 -51.46
CA LYS A 408 33.89 -12.13 -52.59
C LYS A 408 32.38 -11.83 -52.74
N ARG A 409 31.90 -10.68 -52.24
CA ARG A 409 30.46 -10.31 -52.26
C ARG A 409 29.78 -10.51 -53.62
N THR A 410 30.42 -10.12 -54.73
CA THR A 410 29.85 -10.21 -56.09
C THR A 410 29.62 -11.65 -56.53
N LEU A 411 30.47 -12.58 -56.08
CA LEU A 411 30.31 -14.00 -56.34
C LEU A 411 29.10 -14.55 -55.57
N TYR A 412 28.97 -14.21 -54.29
CA TYR A 412 27.85 -14.66 -53.45
C TYR A 412 26.52 -14.08 -53.93
N THR A 413 26.47 -12.78 -54.24
CA THR A 413 25.27 -12.12 -54.79
C THR A 413 24.81 -12.77 -56.10
N ARG A 414 25.76 -13.09 -57.01
CA ARG A 414 25.43 -13.76 -58.27
C ARG A 414 24.89 -15.17 -58.06
N ALA A 415 25.54 -15.96 -57.19
CA ALA A 415 25.08 -17.30 -56.87
C ALA A 415 23.67 -17.32 -56.24
N THR A 416 23.37 -16.37 -55.33
CA THR A 416 22.01 -16.24 -54.77
C THR A 416 20.99 -15.77 -55.81
N HIS A 417 21.37 -14.89 -56.73
CA HIS A 417 20.49 -14.42 -57.80
C HIS A 417 20.19 -15.53 -58.81
N ASP A 418 21.18 -16.35 -59.17
CA ASP A 418 21.00 -17.48 -60.09
C ASP A 418 20.06 -18.53 -59.48
N VAL A 419 20.19 -18.83 -58.18
CA VAL A 419 19.26 -19.73 -57.48
C VAL A 419 17.84 -19.14 -57.39
N PHE A 420 17.71 -17.83 -57.18
CA PHE A 420 16.41 -17.16 -57.18
C PHE A 420 15.74 -17.18 -58.57
N LEU A 421 16.51 -16.98 -59.64
CA LEU A 421 16.01 -17.11 -61.00
C LEU A 421 15.57 -18.55 -61.29
N GLU A 422 16.36 -19.55 -60.90
CA GLU A 422 16.00 -20.95 -61.03
C GLU A 422 14.75 -21.35 -60.25
N SER A 423 14.53 -20.80 -59.04
CA SER A 423 13.31 -21.08 -58.29
C SER A 423 12.10 -20.44 -58.98
N LYS A 424 12.25 -19.25 -59.54
CA LYS A 424 11.19 -18.54 -60.25
C LYS A 424 10.82 -19.23 -61.57
N THR A 425 11.81 -19.75 -62.31
CA THR A 425 11.55 -20.54 -63.52
C THR A 425 10.92 -21.89 -63.20
N ALA A 426 11.32 -22.56 -62.11
CA ALA A 426 10.68 -23.78 -61.65
C ALA A 426 9.20 -23.57 -61.27
N LEU A 427 8.87 -22.46 -60.60
CA LEU A 427 7.49 -22.03 -60.31
C LEU A 427 6.72 -21.61 -61.58
N ALA A 428 7.38 -21.08 -62.59
CA ALA A 428 6.74 -20.76 -63.87
C ALA A 428 6.48 -22.01 -64.73
N TYR A 429 7.29 -23.06 -64.56
CA TYR A 429 7.20 -24.32 -65.30
C TYR A 429 6.31 -25.37 -64.63
N THR A 430 5.86 -25.15 -63.38
CA THR A 430 4.73 -25.92 -62.85
C THR A 430 3.53 -25.71 -63.78
N PRO A 431 2.99 -26.77 -64.38
CA PRO A 431 2.04 -26.62 -65.47
C PRO A 431 0.81 -25.82 -65.02
N LYS A 432 0.47 -24.77 -65.77
CA LYS A 432 -0.77 -23.98 -65.67
C LYS A 432 -2.06 -24.82 -65.59
N ILE A 433 -1.98 -26.12 -65.87
CA ILE A 433 -3.07 -27.11 -65.75
C ILE A 433 -3.72 -27.07 -64.35
N ILE A 434 -2.98 -26.75 -63.28
CA ILE A 434 -3.55 -26.72 -61.93
C ILE A 434 -4.33 -25.43 -61.65
N LEU A 435 -3.82 -24.26 -62.05
CA LEU A 435 -4.53 -22.98 -61.86
C LEU A 435 -5.81 -22.88 -62.72
N ASP A 436 -5.78 -23.44 -63.92
CA ASP A 436 -6.95 -23.48 -64.81
C ASP A 436 -8.03 -24.47 -64.31
N SER A 437 -7.62 -25.51 -63.57
CA SER A 437 -8.55 -26.47 -62.94
C SER A 437 -9.29 -25.90 -61.72
N ILE A 438 -8.74 -24.85 -61.08
CA ILE A 438 -9.38 -24.14 -59.97
C ILE A 438 -10.33 -23.06 -60.51
N SER A 439 -10.00 -22.40 -61.63
CA SER A 439 -10.93 -21.47 -62.30
C SER A 439 -12.11 -22.18 -62.95
N ARG A 440 -11.92 -23.36 -63.55
CA ARG A 440 -13.02 -24.14 -64.16
C ARG A 440 -13.92 -24.88 -63.17
N LYS A 441 -13.55 -25.01 -61.89
CA LYS A 441 -14.38 -25.65 -60.86
C LYS A 441 -15.43 -24.74 -60.23
N LYS A 442 -15.50 -23.45 -60.60
CA LYS A 442 -16.49 -22.50 -60.07
C LYS A 442 -17.81 -22.41 -60.88
N ASP A 443 -17.87 -23.01 -62.07
CA ASP A 443 -19.02 -22.83 -62.99
C ASP A 443 -19.89 -24.07 -63.23
N TRP A 444 -19.74 -25.16 -62.46
CA TRP A 444 -20.61 -26.34 -62.58
C TRP A 444 -21.25 -26.73 -61.25
N SER A 445 -22.31 -26.00 -60.85
CA SER A 445 -23.53 -26.57 -60.24
C SER A 445 -24.52 -25.47 -59.82
N PHE A 446 -25.35 -25.03 -60.77
CA PHE A 446 -26.73 -24.63 -60.50
C PHE A 446 -27.62 -25.62 -61.27
N GLN A 447 -28.18 -26.63 -60.57
CA GLN A 447 -29.39 -27.37 -60.93
C GLN A 447 -29.63 -28.53 -59.93
N LYS A 448 -30.29 -28.24 -58.80
CA LYS A 448 -31.62 -28.75 -58.44
C LYS A 448 -32.06 -28.18 -57.11
#